data_AF-A0A2I0W372-F1
#
_entry.id   AF-A0A2I0W372-F1
#
_cell.length_a   1.000
_cell.length_b   1.000
_cell.length_c   1.000
_cell.angle_alpha   90.00
_cell.angle_beta   90.00
_cell.angle_gamma   90.00
#
_symmetry.space_group_name_H-M   'P 1'
#
loop_
_entity.id
_entity.type
_entity.pdbx_description
1 polymer ?
#
loop_
_entity_poly.entity_id
_entity_poly.type
_entity_poly.pdbx_seq_one_letter_code
_entity_poly.pdbx_strand_id
1 'polypeptide(L)'
;MERVLDDESGERVLLALKDAGLFTSGGLNSEKVLFCSTENGRISFVRQLEPDWHIDTNPDIIHQLARFIKYQLHISPTRIERAAPNVFSATCLEHFFGILD
;
A
#
# COMPACT_ATOMS: atom_id res chain seq x y z
N MET A 1 5.36 -11.72 -5.69
CA MET A 1 5.24 -10.26 -5.87
C MET A 1 6.36 -9.83 -6.81
N GLU A 2 6.04 -9.14 -7.90
CA GLU A 2 7.04 -8.60 -8.82
C GLU A 2 7.91 -7.56 -8.11
N ARG A 3 9.19 -7.48 -8.48
CA ARG A 3 10.17 -6.60 -7.84
C ARG A 3 10.73 -5.62 -8.86
N VAL A 4 10.94 -4.38 -8.42
CA VAL A 4 11.73 -3.39 -9.15
C VAL A 4 13.20 -3.60 -8.78
N LEU A 5 14.03 -3.90 -9.77
CA LEU A 5 15.41 -4.37 -9.57
C LEU A 5 16.44 -3.25 -9.75
N ASP A 6 16.10 -2.25 -10.56
CA ASP A 6 16.98 -1.16 -11.00
C ASP A 6 16.13 0.05 -11.43
N ASP A 7 16.81 1.16 -11.70
CA ASP A 7 16.15 2.41 -12.09
C ASP A 7 15.39 2.25 -13.42
N GLU A 8 15.91 1.45 -14.36
CA GLU A 8 15.25 1.19 -15.65
C GLU A 8 13.89 0.49 -15.46
N SER A 9 13.85 -0.56 -14.63
CA SER A 9 12.59 -1.23 -14.29
C SER A 9 11.66 -0.33 -13.48
N GLY A 10 12.19 0.60 -12.67
CA GLY A 10 11.43 1.63 -11.99
C GLY A 10 10.70 2.56 -12.97
N GLU A 11 11.42 3.09 -13.96
CA GLU A 11 10.85 3.94 -15.02
C GLU A 11 9.77 3.21 -15.82
N ARG A 12 9.97 1.92 -16.11
CA ARG A 12 8.96 1.10 -16.79
C ARG A 12 7.69 0.94 -15.97
N VAL A 13 7.80 0.79 -14.65
CA VAL A 13 6.64 0.75 -13.75
C VAL A 13 5.94 2.10 -13.73
N LEU A 14 6.68 3.21 -13.62
CA LEU A 14 6.09 4.56 -13.66
C LEU A 14 5.32 4.81 -14.96
N LEU A 15 5.88 4.41 -16.11
CA LEU A 15 5.20 4.51 -17.40
C LEU A 15 3.91 3.68 -17.44
N ALA A 16 3.96 2.43 -16.96
CA ALA A 16 2.78 1.57 -16.91
C ALA A 16 1.67 2.15 -16.01
N LEU A 17 2.02 2.72 -14.85
CA LEU A 17 1.06 3.37 -13.95
C LEU A 17 0.44 4.63 -14.60
N LYS A 18 1.26 5.39 -15.32
CA LYS A 18 0.81 6.56 -16.09
C LYS A 18 -0.18 6.15 -17.18
N ASP A 19 0.15 5.13 -17.95
CA ASP A 19 -0.68 4.61 -19.06
C ASP A 19 -1.99 4.01 -18.53
N ALA A 20 -2.00 3.46 -17.31
CA ALA A 20 -3.20 3.03 -16.60
C ALA A 20 -4.07 4.20 -16.08
N GLY A 21 -3.63 5.45 -16.25
CA GLY A 21 -4.39 6.64 -15.89
C GLY A 21 -4.26 7.08 -14.42
N LEU A 22 -3.36 6.48 -13.64
CA LEU A 22 -3.23 6.76 -12.20
C LEU A 22 -2.75 8.18 -11.89
N PHE A 23 -1.98 8.80 -12.79
CA PHE A 23 -1.40 10.14 -12.60
C PHE A 23 -2.16 11.26 -13.32
N THR A 24 -3.46 11.09 -13.56
CA THR A 24 -4.33 12.09 -14.17
C THR A 24 -4.79 13.15 -13.15
N SER A 25 -5.45 14.22 -13.61
CA SER A 25 -5.95 15.27 -12.71
C SER A 25 -6.92 14.69 -11.66
N GLY A 26 -6.63 14.93 -10.37
CA GLY A 26 -7.37 14.32 -9.26
C GLY A 26 -6.89 12.92 -8.86
N GLY A 27 -5.94 12.34 -9.59
CA GLY A 27 -5.31 11.06 -9.30
C GLY A 27 -4.10 11.15 -8.37
N LEU A 28 -3.26 10.12 -8.41
CA LEU A 28 -2.02 10.04 -7.64
C LEU A 28 -0.94 10.97 -8.19
N ASN A 29 -0.01 11.39 -7.33
CA ASN A 29 1.14 12.18 -7.74
C ASN A 29 2.33 11.26 -8.06
N SER A 30 2.84 11.31 -9.29
CA SER A 30 3.98 10.50 -9.74
C SER A 30 5.25 10.74 -8.93
N GLU A 31 5.47 11.96 -8.44
CA GLU A 31 6.62 12.34 -7.61
C GLU A 31 6.55 11.75 -6.19
N LYS A 32 5.44 11.12 -5.83
CA LYS A 32 5.25 10.45 -4.53
C LYS A 32 5.38 8.92 -4.62
N VAL A 33 5.76 8.39 -5.78
CA VAL A 33 6.03 6.96 -5.95
C VAL A 33 7.44 6.68 -5.45
N LEU A 34 7.55 5.81 -4.44
CA LEU A 34 8.82 5.42 -3.86
C LEU A 34 9.04 3.92 -4.09
N PHE A 35 10.22 3.56 -4.59
CA PHE A 35 10.63 2.18 -4.78
C PHE A 35 11.57 1.73 -3.65
N CYS A 36 11.38 0.49 -3.18
CA CYS A 36 12.33 -0.17 -2.30
C CYS A 36 12.33 -1.68 -2.58
N SER A 37 13.50 -2.32 -2.45
CA SER A 37 13.65 -3.73 -2.81
C SER A 37 13.29 -4.71 -1.69
N THR A 38 13.00 -4.22 -0.49
CA THR A 38 12.74 -5.05 0.70
C THR A 38 11.53 -4.57 1.47
N GLU A 39 10.85 -5.51 2.14
CA GLU A 39 9.73 -5.24 3.03
C GLU A 39 10.14 -4.34 4.21
N ASN A 40 11.36 -4.52 4.72
CA ASN A 40 11.93 -3.65 5.74
C ASN A 40 12.11 -2.22 5.24
N GLY A 41 12.48 -2.03 3.97
CA GLY A 41 12.53 -0.72 3.32
C GLY A 41 11.15 -0.06 3.30
N ARG A 42 10.11 -0.81 2.94
CA ARG A 42 8.72 -0.34 2.95
C ARG A 42 8.26 0.08 4.36
N ILE A 43 8.53 -0.74 5.38
CA ILE A 43 8.28 -0.39 6.78
C ILE A 43 9.02 0.91 7.16
N SER A 44 10.29 1.03 6.75
CA SER A 44 11.13 2.19 7.07
C SER A 44 10.60 3.47 6.43
N PHE A 45 10.16 3.43 5.18
CA PHE A 45 9.50 4.55 4.51
C PHE A 45 8.21 4.95 5.22
N VAL A 46 7.33 3.99 5.50
CA VAL A 46 6.04 4.28 6.16
C VAL A 46 6.25 4.92 7.54
N ARG A 47 7.24 4.45 8.31
CA ARG A 47 7.57 5.05 9.61
C ARG A 47 8.16 6.45 9.54
N GLN A 48 8.86 6.80 8.46
CA GLN A 48 9.43 8.14 8.28
C GLN A 48 8.40 9.12 7.70
N LEU A 49 7.51 8.64 6.84
CA LEU A 49 6.43 9.42 6.26
C LEU A 49 5.29 9.70 7.26
N GLU A 50 5.14 8.83 8.27
CA GLU A 50 4.11 8.91 9.31
C GLU A 50 2.69 9.16 8.77
N PRO A 51 2.19 8.36 7.80
CA PRO A 51 0.87 8.58 7.25
C PRO A 51 -0.21 8.20 8.29
N ASP A 52 -1.36 8.88 8.21
CA ASP A 52 -2.54 8.51 9.02
C ASP A 52 -3.07 7.11 8.68
N TRP A 53 -2.99 6.74 7.39
CA TRP A 53 -3.47 5.47 6.86
C TRP A 53 -2.37 4.68 6.17
N HIS A 54 -2.35 3.37 6.39
CA HIS A 54 -1.54 2.43 5.62
C HIS A 54 -2.39 1.28 5.09
N ILE A 55 -2.23 0.94 3.82
CA ILE A 55 -2.94 -0.15 3.16
C ILE A 55 -1.90 -1.11 2.59
N ASP A 56 -1.98 -2.40 2.93
CA ASP A 56 -1.06 -3.43 2.44
C ASP A 56 -1.76 -4.79 2.38
N THR A 57 -1.17 -5.71 1.63
CA THR A 57 -1.61 -7.12 1.56
C THR A 57 -0.76 -8.04 2.44
N ASN A 58 0.45 -7.60 2.83
CA ASN A 58 1.38 -8.39 3.63
C ASN A 58 1.07 -8.27 5.14
N PRO A 59 0.65 -9.36 5.81
CA PRO A 59 0.28 -9.34 7.23
C PRO A 59 1.45 -9.00 8.17
N ASP A 60 2.69 -9.35 7.80
CA ASP A 60 3.86 -9.08 8.64
C ASP A 60 4.15 -7.58 8.72
N ILE A 61 3.93 -6.86 7.62
CA ILE A 61 4.08 -5.40 7.59
C ILE A 61 2.98 -4.72 8.40
N ILE A 62 1.73 -5.14 8.22
CA ILE A 62 0.59 -4.64 9.01
C ILE A 62 0.86 -4.84 10.50
N HIS A 63 1.36 -6.01 10.90
CA HIS A 63 1.70 -6.32 12.28
C HIS A 63 2.82 -5.42 12.82
N GLN A 64 3.92 -5.27 12.08
CA GLN A 64 5.05 -4.44 12.51
C GLN A 64 4.70 -2.95 12.60
N LEU A 65 3.82 -2.46 11.73
CA LEU A 65 3.40 -1.06 11.68
C LEU A 65 2.27 -0.69 12.65
N ALA A 66 1.59 -1.67 13.25
CA ALA A 66 0.42 -1.44 14.11
C ALA A 66 0.64 -0.51 15.30
N ARG A 67 1.88 -0.37 15.79
CA ARG A 67 2.20 0.56 16.88
C ARG A 67 2.53 1.98 16.42
N PHE A 68 2.76 2.18 15.12
CA PHE A 68 3.22 3.44 14.55
C PHE A 68 2.14 4.17 13.75
N ILE A 69 1.19 3.43 13.18
CA ILE A 69 0.19 3.97 12.25
C ILE A 69 -1.19 4.02 12.90
N LYS A 70 -1.89 5.15 12.70
CA LYS A 70 -3.19 5.41 13.33
C LYS A 70 -4.28 4.49 12.81
N TYR A 71 -4.30 4.24 11.50
CA TYR A 71 -5.26 3.33 10.86
C TYR A 71 -4.59 2.47 9.80
N GLN A 72 -4.90 1.18 9.79
CA GLN A 72 -4.37 0.26 8.80
C GLN A 72 -5.50 -0.53 8.14
N LEU A 73 -5.39 -0.79 6.84
CA LEU A 73 -6.28 -1.69 6.13
C LEU A 73 -5.46 -2.85 5.55
N HIS A 74 -5.72 -4.05 6.06
CA HIS A 74 -5.20 -5.28 5.50
C HIS A 74 -6.14 -5.80 4.41
N ILE A 75 -5.67 -5.83 3.17
CA ILE A 75 -6.39 -6.44 2.06
C ILE A 75 -5.98 -7.91 1.95
N SER A 76 -6.93 -8.82 2.15
CA SER A 76 -6.70 -10.26 2.10
C SER A 76 -7.91 -11.00 1.53
N PRO A 77 -7.73 -11.96 0.60
CA PRO A 77 -8.83 -12.73 0.04
C PRO A 77 -9.56 -13.56 1.10
N THR A 78 -8.87 -13.92 2.19
CA THR A 78 -9.47 -14.58 3.35
C THR A 78 -9.74 -13.56 4.44
N ARG A 79 -10.91 -13.66 5.07
CA ARG A 79 -11.25 -12.84 6.23
C ARG A 79 -10.38 -13.26 7.40
N ILE A 80 -9.45 -12.40 7.78
CA ILE A 80 -8.54 -12.62 8.91
C ILE A 80 -9.10 -11.95 10.15
N GLU A 81 -8.94 -12.59 11.30
CA GLU A 81 -9.29 -11.99 12.59
C GLU A 81 -8.49 -10.71 12.84
N ARG A 82 -9.11 -9.79 13.58
CA ARG A 82 -8.56 -8.45 13.78
C ARG A 82 -7.27 -8.53 14.60
N ALA A 83 -6.13 -8.27 13.98
CA ALA A 83 -4.82 -8.33 14.64
C ALA A 83 -4.62 -7.24 15.72
N ALA A 84 -5.20 -6.06 15.53
CA ALA A 84 -5.14 -4.94 16.50
C ALA A 84 -6.33 -3.96 16.32
N PRO A 85 -6.66 -3.13 17.33
CA PRO A 85 -7.81 -2.22 17.26
C PRO A 85 -7.76 -1.18 16.14
N ASN A 86 -6.57 -0.86 15.63
CA ASN A 86 -6.34 0.06 14.51
C ASN A 86 -6.21 -0.64 13.15
N VAL A 87 -6.33 -1.97 13.10
CA VAL A 87 -6.25 -2.76 11.86
C VAL A 87 -7.66 -3.12 11.42
N PHE A 88 -8.04 -2.71 10.23
CA PHE A 88 -9.24 -3.13 9.52
C PHE A 88 -8.87 -4.19 8.49
N SER A 89 -9.83 -5.03 8.11
CA SER A 89 -9.61 -6.07 7.10
C SER A 89 -10.72 -6.03 6.05
N ALA A 90 -10.36 -6.20 4.79
CA ALA A 90 -11.30 -6.33 3.68
C ALA A 90 -10.74 -7.27 2.60
N THR A 91 -11.62 -7.79 1.74
CA THR A 91 -11.22 -8.65 0.63
C THR A 91 -10.73 -7.87 -0.59
N CYS A 92 -11.21 -6.65 -0.77
CA CYS A 92 -10.77 -5.70 -1.80
C CYS A 92 -11.09 -4.25 -1.37
N LEU A 93 -10.58 -3.27 -2.12
CA LEU A 93 -10.80 -1.85 -1.84
C LEU A 93 -12.25 -1.44 -2.08
N GLU A 94 -12.88 -1.96 -3.14
CA GLU A 94 -14.25 -1.65 -3.52
C GLU A 94 -15.24 -2.06 -2.43
N HIS A 95 -15.04 -3.24 -1.84
CA HIS A 95 -15.83 -3.72 -0.71
C HIS A 95 -15.63 -2.84 0.53
N PHE A 96 -14.41 -2.36 0.79
CA PHE A 96 -14.15 -1.49 1.95
C PHE A 96 -14.79 -0.11 1.80
N PHE A 97 -14.71 0.49 0.61
CA PHE A 97 -15.24 1.82 0.33
C PHE A 97 -16.72 1.84 -0.08
N GLY A 98 -17.37 0.66 -0.22
CA GLY A 98 -18.78 0.57 -0.58
C GLY A 98 -19.06 0.97 -2.03
N ILE A 99 -18.13 0.69 -2.95
CA ILE A 99 -18.26 1.02 -4.39
C ILE A 99 -18.97 -0.12 -5.15
N LEU A 100 -19.29 -1.23 -4.47
CA LEU A 100 -20.14 -2.30 -4.99
C LEU A 100 -21.56 -2.13 -4.42
N ASP A 101 -22.45 -1.54 -5.23
CA ASP A 101 -23.88 -1.84 -5.22
C ASP A 101 -24.18 -2.87 -6.33
#